data_AF-A0A8H7NEY0-F1
#
_entry.id   AF-A0A8H7NEY0-F1
#
_cell.length_a   1.000
_cell.length_b   1.000
_cell.length_c   1.000
_cell.angle_alpha   90.00
_cell.angle_beta   90.00
_cell.angle_gamma   90.00
#
_symmetry.space_group_name_H-M   'P 1'
#
loop_
_entity.id
_entity.type
_entity.pdbx_description
1 polymer ?
#
loop_
_entity_poly.entity_id
_entity_poly.type
_entity_poly.pdbx_seq_one_letter_code
_entity_poly.pdbx_strand_id
1 'polypeptide(L)'
;MGGDGGDERHWREWTRTCQTTRHAEKRQSAGPEGPIRREHKLSDAMDTARAAELALRELISSWRAAKQQFDANTMPFDFDPLSLDFPALTLQCLQPPPTLFSSTQHPTSTSWSVQCPGQREFEALKSFFEDEFQTWKISCVTANTDAMDELTYPTSNGPYRDKRDVVRKVEKSADHLEKQVNEHLESAYAVWESLPPQRQNELWILELARGVGRKHKEAEKMKEQQQKLQQENANLKSQIDQLNRLQQPREFKLSPQEPSRSTRSSSRMPTNRG
;
A
#
# COMPACT_ATOMS: atom_id res chain seq x y z
N MET A 1 16.82 -63.71 35.80
CA MET A 1 17.94 -62.89 36.32
C MET A 1 18.80 -62.47 35.14
N GLY A 2 19.18 -61.18 35.09
CA GLY A 2 19.90 -60.54 33.98
C GLY A 2 18.92 -59.81 33.04
N GLY A 3 18.68 -58.50 33.10
CA GLY A 3 19.48 -57.41 33.68
C GLY A 3 20.36 -56.80 32.59
N ASP A 4 19.78 -56.02 31.67
CA ASP A 4 20.53 -55.27 30.66
C ASP A 4 20.34 -53.76 30.88
N GLY A 5 21.24 -53.20 31.70
CA GLY A 5 21.33 -51.78 32.03
C GLY A 5 22.09 -50.99 30.96
N GLY A 6 21.60 -51.04 29.73
CA GLY A 6 22.19 -50.33 28.58
C GLY A 6 21.76 -48.87 28.44
N ASP A 7 20.53 -48.53 28.83
CA ASP A 7 19.87 -47.30 28.35
C ASP A 7 20.01 -46.10 29.30
N GLU A 8 20.22 -46.33 30.61
CA GLU A 8 20.43 -45.23 31.56
C GLU A 8 21.79 -44.53 31.41
N ARG A 9 22.79 -45.20 30.82
CA ARG A 9 24.12 -44.61 30.62
C ARG A 9 24.08 -43.53 29.54
N HIS A 10 23.34 -43.76 28.46
CA HIS A 10 23.24 -42.83 27.35
C HIS A 10 22.48 -41.53 27.74
N TRP A 11 21.40 -41.63 28.52
CA TRP A 11 20.70 -40.46 29.04
C TRP A 11 21.51 -39.66 30.07
N ARG A 12 22.28 -40.35 30.92
CA ARG A 12 23.21 -39.70 31.86
C ARG A 12 24.39 -39.05 31.15
N GLU A 13 24.83 -39.59 30.01
CA GLU A 13 25.87 -38.98 29.18
C GLU A 13 25.34 -37.77 28.42
N TRP A 14 24.16 -37.85 27.79
CA TRP A 14 23.56 -36.74 27.06
C TRP A 14 23.22 -35.54 27.97
N THR A 15 22.73 -35.80 29.18
CA THR A 15 22.54 -34.76 30.20
C THR A 15 23.86 -34.18 30.72
N ARG A 16 24.94 -34.99 30.83
CA ARG A 16 26.29 -34.50 31.14
C ARG A 16 26.85 -33.64 30.02
N THR A 17 26.63 -34.00 28.76
CA THR A 17 27.10 -33.24 27.59
C THR A 17 26.34 -31.93 27.43
N CYS A 18 25.03 -31.91 27.69
CA CYS A 18 24.21 -30.68 27.72
C CYS A 18 24.51 -29.78 28.94
N GLN A 19 24.90 -30.34 30.10
CA GLN A 19 25.36 -29.55 31.23
C GLN A 19 26.78 -29.02 31.02
N THR A 20 27.69 -29.81 30.44
CA THR A 20 29.07 -29.39 30.14
C THR A 20 29.11 -28.30 29.07
N THR A 21 28.23 -28.34 28.06
CA THR A 21 28.09 -27.25 27.06
C THR A 21 27.50 -25.98 27.67
N ARG A 22 26.46 -26.07 28.52
CA ARG A 22 25.95 -24.90 29.26
C ARG A 22 26.96 -24.32 30.24
N HIS A 23 27.80 -25.14 30.89
CA HIS A 23 28.85 -24.66 31.77
C HIS A 23 30.09 -24.13 31.01
N ALA A 24 30.38 -24.63 29.82
CA ALA A 24 31.44 -24.09 28.95
C ALA A 24 31.05 -22.73 28.35
N GLU A 25 29.79 -22.56 27.95
CA GLU A 25 29.25 -21.29 27.43
C GLU A 25 29.05 -20.25 28.55
N LYS A 26 28.71 -20.70 29.77
CA LYS A 26 28.57 -19.83 30.95
C LYS A 26 29.88 -19.53 31.67
N ARG A 27 31.01 -20.13 31.28
CA ARG A 27 32.34 -19.84 31.85
C ARG A 27 33.19 -18.87 31.02
N GLN A 28 32.70 -18.40 29.87
CA GLN A 28 33.36 -17.32 29.12
C GLN A 28 32.85 -15.91 29.49
N SER A 29 32.02 -15.76 30.53
CA SER A 29 31.39 -14.48 30.91
C SER A 29 31.48 -14.12 32.40
N ALA A 30 32.56 -14.50 33.08
CA ALA A 30 32.82 -14.03 34.45
C ALA A 30 34.33 -13.92 34.77
N GLY A 31 35.06 -13.17 33.94
CA GLY A 31 36.27 -12.46 34.38
C GLY A 31 35.94 -10.98 34.49
N PRO A 32 36.62 -10.17 35.32
CA PRO A 32 36.38 -8.73 35.35
C PRO A 32 36.51 -8.23 33.92
N GLU A 33 35.43 -7.72 33.33
CA GLU A 33 35.54 -7.25 31.94
C GLU A 33 36.64 -6.18 31.97
N GLY A 34 37.70 -6.40 31.22
CA GLY A 34 38.73 -5.38 31.08
C GLY A 34 38.13 -4.18 30.36
N PRO A 35 38.66 -2.96 30.57
CA PRO A 35 38.28 -1.78 29.79
C PRO A 35 38.22 -2.09 28.29
N ILE A 36 39.24 -2.79 27.80
CA ILE A 36 39.42 -3.23 26.42
C ILE A 36 38.26 -4.11 25.90
N ARG A 37 37.72 -5.04 26.70
CA ARG A 37 36.61 -5.91 26.26
C ARG A 37 35.27 -5.15 26.22
N ARG A 38 35.07 -4.19 27.11
CA ARG A 38 33.89 -3.30 27.05
C ARG A 38 33.98 -2.35 25.87
N GLU A 39 35.17 -1.84 25.58
CA GLU A 39 35.47 -1.03 24.38
C GLU A 39 35.21 -1.81 23.09
N HIS A 40 35.64 -3.07 23.00
CA HIS A 40 35.34 -3.93 21.86
C HIS A 40 33.85 -4.18 21.67
N LYS A 41 33.07 -4.48 22.74
CA LYS A 41 31.62 -4.66 22.63
C LYS A 41 30.88 -3.37 22.24
N LEU A 42 31.34 -2.22 22.74
CA LEU A 42 30.82 -0.92 22.34
C LEU A 42 31.14 -0.62 20.87
N SER A 43 32.34 -0.98 20.40
CA SER A 43 32.71 -0.91 18.98
C SER A 43 31.83 -1.81 18.13
N ASP A 44 31.65 -3.08 18.51
CA ASP A 44 30.83 -4.04 17.76
C ASP A 44 29.36 -3.60 17.68
N ALA A 45 28.81 -3.05 18.76
CA ALA A 45 27.45 -2.50 18.78
C ALA A 45 27.32 -1.26 17.88
N MET A 46 28.34 -0.40 17.86
CA MET A 46 28.40 0.76 16.98
C MET A 46 28.53 0.35 15.50
N ASP A 47 29.35 -0.65 15.20
CA ASP A 47 29.51 -1.21 13.86
C ASP A 47 28.24 -1.93 13.39
N THR A 48 27.55 -2.63 14.29
CA THR A 48 26.24 -3.26 14.00
C THR A 48 25.16 -2.22 13.75
N ALA A 49 25.11 -1.14 14.54
CA ALA A 49 24.18 -0.04 14.31
C ALA A 49 24.46 0.66 12.97
N ARG A 50 25.73 0.84 12.62
CA ARG A 50 26.15 1.40 11.33
C ARG A 50 25.80 0.47 10.16
N ALA A 51 25.98 -0.84 10.32
CA ALA A 51 25.58 -1.83 9.31
C ALA A 51 24.05 -1.87 9.13
N ALA A 52 23.28 -1.79 10.21
CA ALA A 52 21.81 -1.71 10.14
C ALA A 52 21.34 -0.41 9.47
N GLU A 53 21.98 0.72 9.75
CA GLU A 53 21.71 1.99 9.07
C GLU A 53 21.98 1.89 7.56
N LEU A 54 23.12 1.32 7.17
CA LEU A 54 23.48 1.12 5.77
C LEU A 54 22.49 0.16 5.08
N ALA A 55 22.10 -0.93 5.73
CA ALA A 55 21.10 -1.86 5.19
C ALA A 55 19.72 -1.21 4.98
N LEU A 56 19.26 -0.39 5.93
CA LEU A 56 18.00 0.36 5.78
C LEU A 56 18.10 1.40 4.65
N ARG A 57 19.25 2.04 4.49
CA ARG A 57 19.50 2.97 3.38
C ARG A 57 19.47 2.25 2.03
N GLU A 58 20.04 1.06 1.92
CA GLU A 58 19.97 0.26 0.69
C GLU A 58 18.55 -0.26 0.39
N LEU A 59 17.78 -0.59 1.43
CA LEU A 59 16.37 -0.96 1.25
C LEU A 59 15.51 0.22 0.80
N ILE A 60 15.72 1.41 1.37
CA ILE A 60 15.01 2.63 0.96
C ILE A 60 15.44 3.05 -0.45
N SER A 61 16.73 2.93 -0.79
CA SER A 61 17.23 3.26 -2.13
C SER A 61 16.75 2.28 -3.19
N SER A 62 16.73 0.97 -2.91
CA SER A 62 16.16 -0.05 -3.79
C SER A 62 14.64 0.10 -3.96
N TRP A 63 13.91 0.43 -2.89
CA TRP A 63 12.48 0.74 -2.98
C TRP A 63 12.20 1.98 -3.84
N ARG A 64 12.97 3.06 -3.64
CA ARG A 64 12.83 4.28 -4.46
C ARG A 64 13.20 4.05 -5.92
N ALA A 65 14.25 3.26 -6.19
CA ALA A 65 14.63 2.88 -7.55
C ALA A 65 13.51 2.05 -8.21
N ALA A 66 12.94 1.08 -7.49
CA ALA A 66 11.80 0.30 -7.97
C ALA A 66 10.56 1.17 -8.20
N LYS A 67 10.28 2.13 -7.32
CA LYS A 67 9.18 3.10 -7.48
C LYS A 67 9.39 3.99 -8.72
N GLN A 68 10.60 4.49 -8.95
CA GLN A 68 10.93 5.26 -10.14
C GLN A 68 10.77 4.44 -11.43
N GLN A 69 11.17 3.17 -11.42
CA GLN A 69 10.98 2.28 -12.57
C GLN A 69 9.48 2.02 -12.84
N PHE A 70 8.68 1.92 -11.78
CA PHE A 70 7.22 1.78 -11.89
C PHE A 70 6.56 3.04 -12.45
N ASP A 71 6.87 4.20 -11.88
CA ASP A 71 6.30 5.49 -12.29
C ASP A 71 6.75 5.85 -13.73
N ALA A 72 7.97 5.48 -14.14
CA ALA A 72 8.49 5.67 -15.50
C ALA A 72 7.84 4.77 -16.57
N ASN A 73 7.28 3.63 -16.18
CA ASN A 73 6.71 2.64 -17.11
C ASN A 73 5.18 2.67 -17.14
N THR A 74 4.57 3.70 -16.53
CA THR A 74 3.12 3.84 -16.43
C THR A 74 2.63 4.81 -17.51
N MET A 75 1.66 4.37 -18.32
CA MET A 75 0.97 5.22 -19.30
C MET A 75 0.19 6.33 -18.57
N PRO A 76 -0.01 7.51 -19.18
CA PRO A 76 -0.76 8.61 -18.58
C PRO A 76 -2.22 8.25 -18.27
N PHE A 77 -2.77 7.21 -18.90
CA PHE A 77 -4.15 6.79 -18.75
C PHE A 77 -4.25 5.39 -18.14
N ASP A 78 -5.35 5.13 -17.43
CA ASP A 78 -5.74 3.81 -16.94
C ASP A 78 -6.49 2.97 -18.00
N PHE A 79 -6.68 3.52 -19.20
CA PHE A 79 -7.29 2.87 -20.36
C PHE A 79 -6.44 3.06 -21.63
N ASP A 80 -6.72 2.28 -22.67
CA ASP A 80 -6.09 2.43 -23.98
C ASP A 80 -6.94 3.34 -24.89
N PRO A 81 -6.55 4.60 -25.12
CA PRO A 81 -7.31 5.53 -25.96
C PRO A 81 -7.40 5.09 -27.43
N LEU A 82 -6.43 4.32 -27.94
CA LEU A 82 -6.40 3.88 -29.34
C LEU A 82 -7.41 2.75 -29.61
N SER A 83 -7.91 2.11 -28.57
CA SER A 83 -8.91 1.04 -28.66
C SER A 83 -10.36 1.54 -28.74
N LEU A 84 -10.58 2.83 -28.49
CA LEU A 84 -11.91 3.42 -28.32
C LEU A 84 -12.33 4.24 -29.54
N ASP A 85 -13.62 4.21 -29.88
CA ASP A 85 -14.20 5.08 -30.89
C ASP A 85 -14.51 6.48 -30.31
N PHE A 86 -14.84 7.44 -31.18
CA PHE A 86 -15.09 8.82 -30.76
C PHE A 86 -16.19 8.95 -29.67
N PRO A 87 -17.36 8.27 -29.78
CA PRO A 87 -18.34 8.22 -28.70
C PRO A 87 -17.81 7.66 -27.38
N ALA A 88 -17.06 6.55 -27.42
CA ALA A 88 -16.52 5.95 -26.20
C ALA A 88 -15.45 6.85 -25.56
N LEU A 89 -14.58 7.48 -26.36
CA LEU A 89 -13.61 8.48 -25.89
C LEU A 89 -14.32 9.66 -25.21
N THR A 90 -15.42 10.14 -25.79
CA THR A 90 -16.22 11.22 -25.21
C THR A 90 -16.71 10.87 -23.80
N LEU A 91 -17.24 9.65 -23.59
CA LEU A 91 -17.73 9.22 -22.27
C LEU A 91 -16.61 8.85 -21.30
N GLN A 92 -15.47 8.38 -21.79
CA GLN A 92 -14.34 7.96 -20.96
C GLN A 92 -13.57 9.17 -20.43
N CYS A 93 -13.38 10.20 -21.24
CA CYS A 93 -12.52 11.34 -20.92
C CYS A 93 -13.29 12.54 -20.35
N LEU A 94 -14.49 12.85 -20.86
CA LEU A 94 -15.23 14.04 -20.44
C LEU A 94 -16.06 13.77 -19.17
N GLN A 95 -16.28 14.83 -18.39
CA GLN A 95 -17.06 14.73 -17.16
C GLN A 95 -18.57 14.59 -17.44
N PRO A 96 -19.35 13.97 -16.54
CA PRO A 96 -20.80 14.04 -16.62
C PRO A 96 -21.29 15.49 -16.50
N PRO A 97 -22.29 15.91 -17.29
CA PRO A 97 -22.82 17.25 -17.20
C PRO A 97 -23.39 17.47 -15.79
N PRO A 98 -23.10 18.60 -15.11
CA PRO A 98 -23.56 18.85 -13.74
C PRO A 98 -25.09 18.91 -13.64
N THR A 99 -25.74 19.15 -14.77
CA THR A 99 -27.20 19.22 -14.94
C THR A 99 -27.82 17.88 -15.37
N LEU A 100 -27.07 16.77 -15.35
CA LEU A 100 -27.57 15.44 -15.75
C LEU A 100 -28.90 15.08 -15.08
N PHE A 101 -29.04 15.41 -13.79
CA PHE A 101 -30.23 15.12 -12.97
C PHE A 101 -31.27 16.25 -12.97
N SER A 102 -31.04 17.33 -13.72
CA SER A 102 -31.98 18.44 -13.90
C SER A 102 -32.97 18.12 -15.01
N SER A 103 -34.15 18.74 -14.97
CA SER A 103 -35.12 18.68 -16.09
C SER A 103 -34.58 19.33 -17.37
N THR A 104 -33.61 20.24 -17.26
CA THR A 104 -32.92 20.86 -18.39
C THR A 104 -31.42 20.60 -18.32
N GLN A 105 -30.93 19.81 -19.27
CA GLN A 105 -29.54 19.37 -19.33
C GLN A 105 -28.75 20.34 -20.22
N HIS A 106 -27.73 20.96 -19.62
CA HIS A 106 -26.81 21.88 -20.27
C HIS A 106 -25.38 21.38 -20.02
N PRO A 107 -24.67 20.97 -21.08
CA PRO A 107 -23.29 20.55 -20.95
C PRO A 107 -22.34 21.76 -20.85
N THR A 108 -21.26 21.62 -20.08
CA THR A 108 -20.14 22.57 -19.97
C THR A 108 -19.09 22.31 -21.06
N SER A 109 -18.02 23.12 -21.09
CA SER A 109 -16.90 22.96 -22.03
C SER A 109 -16.07 21.70 -21.81
N THR A 110 -16.22 21.04 -20.66
CA THR A 110 -15.43 19.85 -20.27
C THR A 110 -16.33 18.64 -19.97
N SER A 111 -17.63 18.75 -20.25
CA SER A 111 -18.60 17.68 -20.01
C SER A 111 -19.25 17.19 -21.30
N TRP A 112 -19.54 15.89 -21.34
CA TRP A 112 -20.33 15.31 -22.44
C TRP A 112 -21.81 15.76 -22.39
N SER A 113 -22.53 15.55 -23.48
CA SER A 113 -23.95 15.91 -23.66
C SER A 113 -24.82 14.66 -23.74
N VAL A 114 -26.11 14.75 -23.37
CA VAL A 114 -27.06 13.67 -23.67
C VAL A 114 -27.36 13.58 -25.18
N GLN A 115 -27.14 14.66 -25.91
CA GLN A 115 -27.16 14.66 -27.37
C GLN A 115 -25.87 14.07 -27.96
N CYS A 116 -25.94 13.68 -29.22
CA CYS A 116 -24.78 13.14 -29.95
C CYS A 116 -23.59 14.09 -29.87
N PRO A 117 -22.38 13.58 -29.61
CA PRO A 117 -21.18 14.41 -29.57
C PRO A 117 -20.85 14.96 -30.96
N GLY A 118 -20.31 16.17 -30.99
CA GLY A 118 -19.89 16.86 -32.21
C GLY A 118 -18.60 17.65 -32.01
N GLN A 119 -18.47 18.74 -32.75
CA GLN A 119 -17.26 19.58 -32.79
C GLN A 119 -16.82 20.06 -31.41
N ARG A 120 -17.78 20.40 -30.55
CA ARG A 120 -17.51 20.89 -29.20
C ARG A 120 -16.84 19.83 -28.32
N GLU A 121 -17.37 18.60 -28.34
CA GLU A 121 -16.79 17.48 -27.61
C GLU A 121 -15.43 17.08 -28.19
N PHE A 122 -15.24 17.20 -29.51
CA PHE A 122 -13.95 16.99 -30.14
C PHE A 122 -12.88 17.99 -29.66
N GLU A 123 -13.22 19.28 -29.59
CA GLU A 123 -12.34 20.32 -29.04
C GLU A 123 -12.04 20.06 -27.56
N ALA A 124 -13.06 19.69 -26.77
CA ALA A 124 -12.89 19.33 -25.36
C ALA A 124 -11.96 18.12 -25.17
N LEU A 125 -12.06 17.11 -26.05
CA LEU A 125 -11.17 15.95 -26.03
C LEU A 125 -9.73 16.31 -26.40
N LYS A 126 -9.53 17.20 -27.37
CA LYS A 126 -8.19 17.73 -27.70
C LYS A 126 -7.56 18.41 -26.48
N SER A 127 -8.28 19.31 -25.82
CA SER A 127 -7.78 19.96 -24.61
C SER A 127 -7.53 18.96 -23.47
N PHE A 128 -8.41 17.96 -23.31
CA PHE A 128 -8.27 16.94 -22.28
C PHE A 128 -6.96 16.15 -22.46
N PHE A 129 -6.69 15.66 -23.67
CA PHE A 129 -5.48 14.89 -23.92
C PHE A 129 -4.22 15.74 -23.75
N GLU A 130 -4.23 16.98 -24.27
CA GLU A 130 -3.12 17.91 -24.07
C GLU A 130 -2.83 18.11 -22.58
N ASP A 131 -3.85 18.42 -21.78
CA ASP A 131 -3.72 18.65 -20.33
C ASP A 131 -3.20 17.40 -19.59
N GLU A 132 -3.71 16.21 -19.92
CA GLU A 132 -3.26 14.95 -19.29
C GLU A 132 -1.81 14.63 -19.66
N PHE A 133 -1.41 14.78 -20.92
CA PHE A 133 -0.02 14.59 -21.33
C PHE A 133 0.90 15.63 -20.68
N GLN A 134 0.49 16.90 -20.56
CA GLN A 134 1.27 17.91 -19.86
C GLN A 134 1.40 17.59 -18.37
N THR A 135 0.31 17.22 -17.71
CA THR A 135 0.30 16.85 -16.29
C THR A 135 1.22 15.66 -16.03
N TRP A 136 1.16 14.65 -16.89
CA TRP A 136 2.03 13.49 -16.80
C TRP A 136 3.50 13.82 -17.07
N LYS A 137 3.81 14.67 -18.07
CA LYS A 137 5.18 15.15 -18.33
C LYS A 137 5.75 15.89 -17.12
N ILE A 138 4.96 16.79 -16.51
CA ILE A 138 5.35 17.49 -15.28
C ILE A 138 5.56 16.49 -14.14
N SER A 139 4.66 15.52 -13.96
CA SER A 139 4.78 14.48 -12.93
C SER A 139 6.08 13.68 -13.08
N CYS A 140 6.44 13.29 -14.31
CA CYS A 140 7.70 12.61 -14.60
C CYS A 140 8.91 13.46 -14.22
N VAL A 141 8.92 14.76 -14.58
CA VAL A 141 10.03 15.67 -14.25
C VAL A 141 10.14 15.89 -12.72
N THR A 142 9.02 16.09 -12.04
CA THR A 142 8.97 16.28 -10.57
C THR A 142 9.45 15.04 -9.84
N ALA A 143 8.99 13.85 -10.21
CA ALA A 143 9.41 12.59 -9.59
C ALA A 143 10.94 12.36 -9.70
N ASN A 144 11.56 12.86 -10.77
CA ASN A 144 13.01 12.79 -10.95
C ASN A 144 13.78 13.89 -10.22
N THR A 145 13.14 15.04 -9.97
CA THR A 145 13.75 16.16 -9.22
C THR A 145 13.71 15.92 -7.72
N ASP A 146 12.60 15.41 -7.17
CA ASP A 146 12.51 15.00 -5.76
C ASP A 146 13.54 13.91 -5.42
N ALA A 147 13.80 13.02 -6.38
CA ALA A 147 14.86 12.02 -6.29
C ALA A 147 16.29 12.60 -6.25
N MET A 148 16.49 13.84 -6.72
CA MET A 148 17.77 14.55 -6.70
C MET A 148 17.98 15.35 -5.41
N ASP A 149 16.95 16.01 -4.91
CA ASP A 149 17.09 16.99 -3.81
C ASP A 149 17.29 16.32 -2.43
N GLU A 150 16.78 15.09 -2.26
CA GLU A 150 16.96 14.29 -1.03
C GLU A 150 18.36 13.63 -0.90
N LEU A 151 19.29 13.96 -1.82
CA LEU A 151 20.66 13.44 -1.86
C LEU A 151 21.67 14.41 -1.21
N THR A 152 21.32 15.06 -0.09
CA THR A 152 22.16 16.03 0.64
C THR A 152 23.45 15.45 1.27
N TYR A 153 23.89 14.24 0.87
CA TYR A 153 25.19 13.69 1.25
C TYR A 153 25.92 13.15 0.01
N PRO A 154 27.17 13.57 -0.26
CA PRO A 154 27.84 13.28 -1.52
C PRO A 154 28.26 11.80 -1.57
N THR A 155 27.46 10.97 -2.23
CA THR A 155 27.93 9.65 -2.68
C THR A 155 28.63 9.83 -4.02
N SER A 156 29.92 9.52 -4.01
CA SER A 156 30.84 9.54 -5.13
C SER A 156 30.30 8.75 -6.34
N ASN A 157 30.18 9.43 -7.48
CA ASN A 157 30.24 8.96 -8.87
C ASN A 157 29.51 7.64 -9.27
N GLY A 158 28.30 7.80 -9.84
CA GLY A 158 27.50 6.83 -10.62
C GLY A 158 26.16 6.49 -9.92
N PRO A 159 24.94 6.55 -10.54
CA PRO A 159 24.51 6.37 -11.94
C PRO A 159 23.64 7.53 -12.47
N TYR A 160 24.11 8.77 -12.35
CA TYR A 160 23.32 9.97 -12.70
C TYR A 160 22.97 10.09 -14.20
N ARG A 161 23.85 9.56 -15.06
CA ARG A 161 23.68 9.58 -16.53
C ARG A 161 22.54 8.69 -17.00
N ASP A 162 22.36 7.53 -16.36
CA ASP A 162 21.34 6.54 -16.71
C ASP A 162 19.92 7.05 -16.43
N LYS A 163 19.74 7.78 -15.31
CA LYS A 163 18.44 8.38 -14.97
C LYS A 163 17.95 9.39 -16.00
N ARG A 164 18.80 10.35 -16.41
CA ARG A 164 18.44 11.34 -17.45
C ARG A 164 18.14 10.67 -18.79
N ASP A 165 18.84 9.60 -19.12
CA ASP A 165 18.60 8.85 -20.35
C ASP A 165 17.28 8.03 -20.28
N VAL A 166 16.90 7.52 -19.10
CA VAL A 166 15.58 6.90 -18.85
C VAL A 166 14.46 7.93 -18.98
N VAL A 167 14.58 9.11 -18.35
CA VAL A 167 13.58 10.20 -18.47
C VAL A 167 13.39 10.59 -19.93
N ARG A 168 14.49 10.80 -20.67
CA ARG A 168 14.42 11.14 -22.09
C ARG A 168 13.76 10.05 -22.93
N LYS A 169 13.91 8.77 -22.59
CA LYS A 169 13.23 7.67 -23.28
C LYS A 169 11.72 7.68 -22.99
N VAL A 170 11.35 7.93 -21.74
CA VAL A 170 9.96 8.03 -21.27
C VAL A 170 9.25 9.23 -21.91
N GLU A 171 9.90 10.39 -21.96
CA GLU A 171 9.42 11.57 -22.69
C GLU A 171 9.21 11.27 -24.17
N LYS A 172 10.19 10.63 -24.84
CA LYS A 172 10.04 10.26 -26.26
C LYS A 172 8.90 9.27 -26.51
N SER A 173 8.70 8.30 -25.62
CA SER A 173 7.57 7.38 -25.74
C SER A 173 6.23 8.09 -25.53
N ALA A 174 6.18 9.08 -24.66
CA ALA A 174 4.98 9.87 -24.44
C ALA A 174 4.69 10.82 -25.61
N ASP A 175 5.71 11.48 -26.17
CA ASP A 175 5.56 12.29 -27.38
C ASP A 175 5.04 11.43 -28.55
N HIS A 176 5.48 10.17 -28.62
CA HIS A 176 5.00 9.22 -29.62
C HIS A 176 3.53 8.86 -29.38
N LEU A 177 3.17 8.51 -28.14
CA LEU A 177 1.79 8.20 -27.77
C LEU A 177 0.86 9.40 -27.96
N GLU A 178 1.29 10.60 -27.59
CA GLU A 178 0.57 11.86 -27.78
C GLU A 178 0.23 12.10 -29.26
N LYS A 179 1.19 11.86 -30.16
CA LYS A 179 0.93 11.93 -31.61
C LYS A 179 -0.08 10.87 -32.06
N GLN A 180 0.10 9.62 -31.65
CA GLN A 180 -0.81 8.54 -32.03
C GLN A 180 -2.24 8.80 -31.55
N VAL A 181 -2.40 9.28 -30.31
CA VAL A 181 -3.71 9.61 -29.75
C VAL A 181 -4.35 10.77 -30.50
N ASN A 182 -3.60 11.81 -30.84
CA ASN A 182 -4.11 12.93 -31.63
C ASN A 182 -4.53 12.50 -33.05
N GLU A 183 -3.71 11.71 -33.74
CA GLU A 183 -4.03 11.16 -35.07
C GLU A 183 -5.26 10.24 -35.01
N HIS A 184 -5.36 9.41 -33.97
CA HIS A 184 -6.51 8.55 -33.72
C HIS A 184 -7.77 9.37 -33.45
N LEU A 185 -7.70 10.41 -32.62
CA LEU A 185 -8.83 11.28 -32.32
C LEU A 185 -9.35 11.98 -33.57
N GLU A 186 -8.45 12.51 -34.41
CA GLU A 186 -8.82 13.15 -35.69
C GLU A 186 -9.48 12.18 -36.66
N SER A 187 -8.89 10.99 -36.83
CA SER A 187 -9.45 9.97 -37.72
C SER A 187 -10.77 9.40 -37.20
N ALA A 188 -10.89 9.12 -35.90
CA ALA A 188 -12.12 8.66 -35.27
C ALA A 188 -13.24 9.69 -35.39
N TYR A 189 -12.94 10.98 -35.21
CA TYR A 189 -13.90 12.06 -35.39
C TYR A 189 -14.32 12.22 -36.86
N ALA A 190 -13.39 12.14 -37.82
CA ALA A 190 -13.73 12.19 -39.24
C ALA A 190 -14.64 11.03 -39.67
N VAL A 191 -14.39 9.82 -39.17
CA VAL A 191 -15.28 8.67 -39.38
C VAL A 191 -16.65 8.94 -38.76
N TRP A 192 -16.70 9.45 -37.53
CA TRP A 192 -17.95 9.80 -36.86
C TRP A 192 -18.78 10.85 -37.61
N GLU A 193 -18.14 11.93 -38.05
CA GLU A 193 -18.78 13.02 -38.79
C GLU A 193 -19.31 12.57 -40.16
N SER A 194 -18.67 11.57 -40.78
CA SER A 194 -19.15 10.99 -42.05
C SER A 194 -20.44 10.19 -41.93
N LEU A 195 -20.85 9.81 -40.71
CA LEU A 195 -22.06 9.03 -40.48
C LEU A 195 -23.33 9.90 -40.59
N PRO A 196 -24.44 9.34 -41.10
CA PRO A 196 -25.72 10.05 -41.05
C PRO A 196 -26.16 10.37 -39.61
N PRO A 197 -26.84 11.50 -39.36
CA PRO A 197 -27.26 11.91 -38.01
C PRO A 197 -28.08 10.86 -37.26
N GLN A 198 -28.91 10.10 -37.98
CA GLN A 198 -29.69 9.00 -37.40
C GLN A 198 -28.78 7.92 -36.82
N ARG A 199 -27.74 7.52 -37.57
CA ARG A 199 -26.78 6.49 -37.16
C ARG A 199 -25.87 6.97 -36.03
N GLN A 200 -25.48 8.23 -36.03
CA GLN A 200 -24.77 8.85 -34.90
C GLN A 200 -25.61 8.72 -33.62
N ASN A 201 -26.91 9.04 -33.69
CA ASN A 201 -27.79 8.94 -32.53
C ASN A 201 -27.97 7.51 -32.02
N GLU A 202 -28.13 6.54 -32.91
CA GLU A 202 -28.21 5.13 -32.54
C GLU A 202 -26.94 4.65 -31.82
N LEU A 203 -25.76 4.98 -32.37
CA LEU A 203 -24.47 4.61 -31.77
C LEU A 203 -24.23 5.34 -30.44
N TRP A 204 -24.64 6.60 -30.35
CA TRP A 204 -24.51 7.38 -29.12
C TRP A 204 -25.35 6.80 -27.99
N ILE A 205 -26.63 6.48 -28.25
CA ILE A 205 -27.52 5.84 -27.28
C ILE A 205 -26.94 4.48 -26.85
N LEU A 206 -26.42 3.70 -27.80
CA LEU A 206 -25.79 2.42 -27.51
C LEU A 206 -24.56 2.57 -26.60
N GLU A 207 -23.72 3.57 -26.85
CA GLU A 207 -22.53 3.81 -26.04
C GLU A 207 -22.87 4.33 -24.64
N LEU A 208 -23.90 5.18 -24.50
CA LEU A 208 -24.46 5.54 -23.19
C LEU A 208 -24.92 4.29 -22.41
N ALA A 209 -25.66 3.38 -23.06
CA ALA A 209 -26.11 2.14 -22.44
C ALA A 209 -24.94 1.23 -22.02
N ARG A 210 -23.92 1.10 -22.87
CA ARG A 210 -22.69 0.36 -22.53
C ARG A 210 -21.95 1.02 -21.37
N GLY A 211 -21.87 2.34 -21.34
CA GLY A 211 -21.28 3.12 -20.25
C GLY A 211 -21.95 2.83 -18.91
N VAL A 212 -23.29 2.88 -18.87
CA VAL A 212 -24.07 2.50 -17.67
C VAL A 212 -23.79 1.05 -17.28
N GLY A 213 -23.74 0.12 -18.23
CA GLY A 213 -23.44 -1.29 -17.98
C GLY A 213 -22.03 -1.52 -17.40
N ARG A 214 -21.00 -0.82 -17.91
CA ARG A 214 -19.62 -0.89 -17.39
C ARG A 214 -19.57 -0.36 -15.96
N LYS A 215 -20.16 0.81 -15.70
CA LYS A 215 -20.18 1.43 -14.37
C LYS A 215 -20.97 0.61 -13.35
N HIS A 216 -22.06 -0.06 -13.76
CA HIS A 216 -22.80 -0.96 -12.88
C HIS A 216 -21.96 -2.17 -12.46
N LYS A 217 -21.23 -2.80 -13.39
CA LYS A 217 -20.32 -3.92 -13.07
C LYS A 217 -19.18 -3.49 -12.15
N GLU A 218 -18.62 -2.31 -12.39
CA GLU A 218 -17.58 -1.72 -11.53
C GLU A 218 -18.11 -1.46 -10.12
N ALA A 219 -19.31 -0.89 -9.99
CA ALA A 219 -19.95 -0.63 -8.71
C ALA A 219 -20.21 -1.91 -7.90
N GLU A 220 -20.69 -2.99 -8.54
CA GLU A 220 -20.89 -4.28 -7.86
C GLU A 220 -19.56 -4.88 -7.39
N LYS A 221 -18.51 -4.83 -8.23
CA LYS A 221 -17.16 -5.28 -7.84
C LYS A 221 -16.60 -4.47 -6.65
N MET A 222 -16.76 -3.15 -6.66
CA MET A 222 -16.32 -2.29 -5.56
C MET A 222 -17.07 -2.58 -4.27
N LYS A 223 -18.37 -2.88 -4.35
CA LYS A 223 -19.20 -3.28 -3.20
C LYS A 223 -18.77 -4.62 -2.61
N GLU A 224 -18.46 -5.62 -3.44
CA GLU A 224 -17.92 -6.91 -2.99
C GLU A 224 -16.58 -6.73 -2.26
N GLN A 225 -15.67 -5.93 -2.83
CA GLN A 225 -14.38 -5.62 -2.20
C GLN A 225 -14.56 -4.87 -0.87
N GLN A 226 -15.50 -3.92 -0.81
CA GLN A 226 -15.83 -3.21 0.43
C GLN A 226 -16.31 -4.17 1.51
N GLN A 227 -17.20 -5.10 1.19
CA GLN A 227 -17.70 -6.11 2.14
C GLN A 227 -16.56 -7.01 2.65
N LYS A 228 -15.68 -7.45 1.76
CA LYS A 228 -14.51 -8.25 2.13
C LYS A 228 -13.59 -7.49 3.09
N LEU A 229 -13.23 -6.25 2.77
CA LEU A 229 -12.38 -5.42 3.62
C LEU A 229 -13.04 -5.11 4.97
N GLN A 230 -14.36 -4.90 5.00
CA GLN A 230 -15.11 -4.73 6.26
C GLN A 230 -15.05 -5.98 7.13
N GLN A 231 -15.21 -7.17 6.55
CA GLN A 231 -15.10 -8.44 7.27
C GLN A 231 -13.68 -8.66 7.83
N GLU A 232 -12.65 -8.40 7.01
CA GLU A 232 -11.26 -8.49 7.45
C GLU A 232 -10.96 -7.49 8.58
N ASN A 233 -11.46 -6.25 8.47
CA ASN A 233 -11.30 -5.25 9.51
C ASN A 233 -11.98 -5.65 10.82
N ALA A 234 -13.18 -6.24 10.76
CA ALA A 234 -13.88 -6.78 11.92
C ALA A 234 -13.10 -7.93 12.57
N ASN A 235 -12.55 -8.84 11.76
CA ASN A 235 -11.72 -9.95 12.24
C ASN A 235 -10.45 -9.44 12.93
N LEU A 236 -9.75 -8.48 12.32
CA LEU A 236 -8.54 -7.89 12.89
C LEU A 236 -8.82 -7.15 14.20
N LYS A 237 -9.92 -6.38 14.27
CA LYS A 237 -10.37 -5.75 15.53
C LYS A 237 -10.62 -6.77 16.62
N SER A 238 -11.32 -7.87 16.30
CA SER A 238 -11.54 -8.96 17.25
C SER A 238 -10.23 -9.61 17.73
N GLN A 239 -9.24 -9.77 16.86
CA GLN A 239 -7.93 -10.31 17.24
C GLN A 239 -7.17 -9.33 18.15
N ILE A 240 -7.19 -8.04 17.84
CA ILE A 240 -6.60 -6.99 18.67
C ILE A 240 -7.26 -7.00 20.06
N ASP A 241 -8.58 -7.09 20.15
CA ASP A 241 -9.30 -7.16 21.43
C ASP A 241 -8.92 -8.41 22.23
N GLN A 242 -8.75 -9.56 21.57
CA GLN A 242 -8.27 -10.78 22.21
C GLN A 242 -6.84 -10.63 22.73
N LEU A 243 -5.93 -10.09 21.91
CA LEU A 243 -4.55 -9.83 22.30
C LEU A 243 -4.48 -8.83 23.46
N ASN A 244 -5.25 -7.75 23.41
CA ASN A 244 -5.36 -6.78 24.51
C ASN A 244 -5.85 -7.44 25.81
N ARG A 245 -6.82 -8.36 25.74
CA ARG A 245 -7.28 -9.14 26.91
C ARG A 245 -6.19 -10.06 27.48
N LEU A 246 -5.38 -10.67 26.62
CA LEU A 246 -4.28 -11.56 27.03
C LEU A 246 -3.06 -10.78 27.56
N GLN A 247 -2.82 -9.58 27.02
CA GLN A 247 -1.76 -8.67 27.44
C GLN A 247 -2.13 -7.82 28.66
N GLN A 248 -3.35 -7.97 29.22
CA GLN A 248 -3.68 -7.29 30.47
C GLN A 248 -2.65 -7.67 31.56
N PRO A 249 -2.01 -6.68 32.22
CA PRO A 249 -1.00 -6.93 33.23
C PRO A 249 -1.52 -7.89 34.31
N ARG A 250 -0.76 -8.96 34.58
CA ARG A 250 -1.12 -9.98 35.60
C ARG A 250 -1.27 -9.40 37.01
N GLU A 251 -0.80 -8.19 37.25
CA GLU A 251 -0.96 -7.45 38.50
C GLU A 251 -2.40 -7.08 38.86
N PHE A 252 -3.37 -7.11 37.94
CA PHE A 252 -4.80 -6.93 38.28
C PHE A 252 -5.54 -8.21 38.68
N LYS A 253 -4.89 -9.39 38.65
CA LYS A 253 -5.46 -10.67 39.10
C LYS A 253 -5.08 -11.07 40.54
N LEU A 254 -4.51 -10.16 41.32
CA LEU A 254 -4.24 -10.38 42.75
C LEU A 254 -5.24 -9.62 43.62
N SER A 255 -6.46 -10.13 43.71
CA SER A 255 -7.17 -10.10 44.98
C SER A 255 -7.81 -11.46 45.24
N PRO A 256 -7.19 -12.33 46.05
CA PRO A 256 -7.97 -13.24 46.85
C PRO A 256 -8.83 -12.35 47.77
N GLN A 257 -10.14 -12.33 47.54
CA GLN A 257 -11.07 -11.99 48.63
C GLN A 257 -10.91 -13.12 49.67
N GLU A 258 -9.94 -12.99 50.56
CA GLU A 258 -9.98 -13.75 51.80
C GLU A 258 -11.12 -13.21 52.67
N PRO A 259 -11.92 -14.11 53.28
CA PRO A 259 -13.07 -13.73 54.09
C PRO A 259 -12.58 -12.98 55.34
N SER A 260 -13.10 -11.78 55.57
CA SER A 260 -12.89 -11.06 56.81
C SER A 260 -13.38 -11.93 57.98
N ARG A 261 -12.43 -12.53 58.70
CA ARG A 261 -12.67 -13.11 60.02
C ARG A 261 -13.23 -12.01 60.91
N SER A 262 -14.54 -12.05 61.13
CA SER A 262 -15.20 -11.36 62.22
C SER A 262 -14.51 -11.75 63.52
N THR A 263 -13.73 -10.83 64.08
CA THR A 263 -13.20 -10.93 65.42
C THR A 263 -14.38 -10.89 66.38
N ARG A 264 -14.77 -12.07 66.83
CA ARG A 264 -15.66 -12.35 67.95
C ARG A 264 -15.22 -11.52 69.16
N SER A 265 -15.87 -10.38 69.38
CA SER A 265 -15.81 -9.70 70.67
C SER A 265 -16.68 -10.48 71.65
N SER A 266 -16.01 -10.90 72.71
CA SER A 266 -16.51 -11.69 73.82
C SER A 266 -17.59 -10.93 74.58
N SER A 267 -18.86 -11.36 74.47
CA SER A 267 -19.88 -11.08 75.48
C SER A 267 -19.93 -12.28 76.43
N ARG A 268 -19.26 -12.13 77.57
CA ARG A 268 -19.26 -13.09 78.68
C ARG A 268 -20.42 -12.71 79.61
N MET A 269 -21.57 -13.34 79.40
CA MET A 269 -22.62 -13.41 80.43
C MET A 269 -22.19 -14.41 81.51
N PRO A 270 -22.30 -14.09 82.81
CA PRO A 270 -22.36 -15.10 83.85
C PRO A 270 -23.78 -15.64 84.02
N THR A 271 -23.83 -16.93 84.26
CA THR A 271 -24.98 -17.81 84.44
C THR A 271 -25.80 -17.54 85.71
N ASN A 272 -27.12 -17.42 85.51
CA ASN A 272 -28.21 -18.20 86.12
C ASN A 272 -28.19 -18.51 87.63
N ARG A 273 -29.26 -18.11 88.36
CA ARG A 273 -30.15 -18.99 89.16
C ARG A 273 -31.08 -18.17 90.07
N GLY A 274 -32.33 -18.64 90.20
CA GLY A 274 -33.19 -18.42 91.37
C GLY A 274 -34.28 -17.39 91.16
#